data_AF-A0A918G584-F1
#
_entry.id   AF-A0A918G584-F1
#
_cell.length_a   1.000
_cell.length_b   1.000
_cell.length_c   1.000
_cell.angle_alpha   90.00
_cell.angle_beta   90.00
_cell.angle_gamma   90.00
#
_symmetry.space_group_name_H-M   'P 1'
#
loop_
_entity.id
_entity.type
_entity.pdbx_description
1 polymer ?
#
loop_
_entity_poly.entity_id
_entity_poly.type
_entity_poly.pdbx_seq_one_letter_code
_entity_poly.pdbx_strand_id
1 'polypeptide(L)'
;MIDFSFEPRADDVSWSSDWRPENPDRPEHPELTGADFCLSCFRADVQLVVHGVDLSLRTPGLPVVDFALMLEYARRELEARSGIAVETSVTSHVFSLSRGPEVVTLTTNYASAVAESTWDELRHLTDRAKSEAFRLITTAHPELRDHAWLRETVGTEAPPTA
;
A
#
# COMPACT_ATOMS: atom_id res chain seq x y z
N MET A 1 17.94 5.65 5.09
CA MET A 1 16.68 6.07 5.73
C MET A 1 15.63 6.19 4.64
N ILE A 2 14.52 5.48 4.83
CA ILE A 2 13.36 5.54 3.94
C ILE A 2 12.36 6.55 4.51
N ASP A 3 12.03 7.57 3.72
CA ASP A 3 10.90 8.46 3.97
C ASP A 3 9.71 7.98 3.14
N PHE A 4 8.58 7.79 3.82
CA PHE A 4 7.40 7.16 3.25
C PHE A 4 6.14 7.76 3.85
N SER A 5 5.17 8.11 3.01
CA SER A 5 3.84 8.51 3.47
C SER A 5 2.81 8.28 2.37
N PHE A 6 1.54 8.19 2.78
CA PHE A 6 0.41 8.35 1.88
C PHE A 6 -0.21 9.73 2.07
N GLU A 7 -0.47 10.42 0.96
CA GLU A 7 -1.23 11.66 0.94
C GLU A 7 -2.62 11.40 0.36
N PRO A 8 -3.69 11.30 1.20
CA PRO A 8 -5.05 11.08 0.73
C PRO A 8 -5.47 12.09 -0.33
N ARG A 9 -5.98 11.61 -1.46
CA ARG A 9 -6.39 12.51 -2.53
C ARG A 9 -7.74 13.14 -2.24
N ALA A 10 -7.81 14.46 -2.35
CA ALA A 10 -9.04 15.21 -2.13
C ALA A 10 -10.15 14.91 -3.17
N ASP A 11 -9.80 14.37 -4.34
CA ASP A 11 -10.74 14.00 -5.39
C ASP A 11 -11.34 12.60 -5.21
N ASP A 12 -10.83 11.79 -4.28
CA ASP A 12 -11.41 10.50 -3.93
C ASP A 12 -12.41 10.69 -2.79
N VAL A 13 -13.70 10.58 -3.15
CA VAL A 13 -14.83 10.75 -2.23
C VAL A 13 -14.81 9.78 -1.06
N SER A 14 -14.13 8.64 -1.18
CA SER A 14 -14.04 7.66 -0.09
C SER A 14 -13.22 8.15 1.10
N TRP A 15 -12.47 9.26 0.97
CA TRP A 15 -11.85 9.92 2.14
C TRP A 15 -12.77 10.89 2.88
N SER A 16 -13.93 11.24 2.31
CA SER A 16 -14.86 12.18 2.92
C SER A 16 -15.59 11.56 4.11
N SER A 17 -15.80 12.33 5.17
CA SER A 17 -16.62 11.92 6.33
C SER A 17 -18.09 11.71 5.99
N ASP A 18 -18.57 12.28 4.87
CA ASP A 18 -19.95 12.14 4.42
C ASP A 18 -20.16 10.91 3.54
N TRP A 19 -19.07 10.25 3.11
CA TRP A 19 -19.14 9.02 2.35
C TRP A 19 -19.48 7.86 3.26
N ARG A 20 -20.42 7.01 2.82
CA ARG A 20 -20.73 5.77 3.52
C ARG A 20 -19.84 4.66 2.96
N PRO A 21 -19.14 3.88 3.81
CA PRO A 21 -18.32 2.77 3.38
C PRO A 21 -19.17 1.55 2.99
N GLU A 22 -20.04 1.75 2.01
CA GLU A 22 -20.96 0.77 1.46
C GLU A 22 -20.85 0.76 -0.07
N ASN A 23 -21.07 -0.39 -0.69
CA ASN A 23 -21.15 -0.53 -2.13
C ASN A 23 -22.60 -0.37 -2.60
N PRO A 24 -22.97 0.76 -3.25
CA PRO A 24 -24.34 1.03 -3.66
C PRO A 24 -24.83 0.11 -4.78
N ASP A 25 -23.91 -0.49 -5.54
CA ASP A 25 -24.22 -1.41 -6.63
C ASP A 25 -24.56 -2.82 -6.11
N ARG A 26 -24.33 -3.09 -4.82
CA ARG A 26 -24.62 -4.37 -4.15
C ARG A 26 -25.50 -4.18 -2.91
N PRO A 27 -26.77 -3.79 -3.04
CA PRO A 27 -27.63 -3.47 -1.89
C PRO A 27 -27.92 -4.66 -0.96
N GLU A 28 -27.82 -5.90 -1.46
CA GLU A 28 -27.98 -7.11 -0.62
C GLU A 28 -26.73 -7.44 0.20
N HIS A 29 -25.56 -6.97 -0.24
CA HIS A 29 -24.26 -7.13 0.40
C HIS A 29 -23.48 -5.81 0.31
N PRO A 30 -23.94 -4.78 1.05
CA PRO A 30 -23.42 -3.43 0.92
C PRO A 30 -22.00 -3.30 1.48
N GLU A 31 -21.48 -4.30 2.16
CA GLU A 31 -20.12 -4.28 2.71
C GLU A 31 -19.07 -4.13 1.60
N LEU A 32 -18.01 -3.38 1.93
CA LEU A 32 -16.84 -3.28 1.07
C LEU A 32 -16.13 -4.64 1.01
N THR A 33 -15.71 -5.03 -0.17
CA THR A 33 -14.89 -6.21 -0.41
C THR A 33 -13.43 -5.82 -0.57
N GLY A 34 -12.53 -6.80 -0.54
CA GLY A 34 -11.12 -6.55 -0.86
C GLY A 34 -10.92 -5.91 -2.23
N ALA A 35 -11.78 -6.20 -3.20
CA ALA A 35 -11.73 -5.54 -4.51
C ALA A 35 -12.04 -4.04 -4.41
N ASP A 36 -12.98 -3.62 -3.55
CA ASP A 36 -13.28 -2.20 -3.37
C ASP A 36 -12.07 -1.46 -2.77
N PHE A 37 -11.42 -2.05 -1.76
CA PHE A 37 -10.19 -1.51 -1.16
C PHE A 37 -8.98 -1.50 -2.10
N CYS A 38 -8.84 -2.48 -2.99
CA CYS A 38 -7.69 -2.57 -3.89
C CYS A 38 -7.86 -1.82 -5.22
N LEU A 39 -9.10 -1.49 -5.63
CA LEU A 39 -9.36 -0.95 -6.97
C LEU A 39 -10.00 0.44 -6.97
N SER A 40 -10.83 0.72 -5.98
CA SER A 40 -11.83 1.80 -6.12
C SER A 40 -11.76 2.83 -5.01
N CYS A 41 -11.46 2.42 -3.78
CA CYS A 41 -11.49 3.29 -2.60
C CYS A 41 -10.09 3.65 -2.10
N PHE A 42 -10.01 4.75 -1.37
CA PHE A 42 -8.87 5.17 -0.56
C PHE A 42 -7.60 5.40 -1.38
N ARG A 43 -7.71 6.15 -2.48
CA ARG A 43 -6.59 6.53 -3.34
C ARG A 43 -5.75 7.63 -2.71
N ALA A 44 -4.46 7.42 -2.68
CA ALA A 44 -3.48 8.38 -2.19
C ALA A 44 -2.37 8.59 -3.22
N ASP A 45 -1.74 9.76 -3.16
CA ASP A 45 -0.42 9.93 -3.72
C ASP A 45 0.58 9.24 -2.76
N VAL A 46 1.58 8.57 -3.33
CA VAL A 46 2.58 7.81 -2.56
C VAL A 46 3.87 8.63 -2.53
N GLN A 47 4.29 9.05 -1.34
CA GLN A 47 5.64 9.57 -1.15
C GLN A 47 6.56 8.39 -0.81
N LEU A 48 7.61 8.19 -1.61
CA LEU A 48 8.59 7.14 -1.37
C LEU A 48 9.98 7.65 -1.74
N VAL A 49 10.76 8.01 -0.72
CA VAL A 49 12.15 8.44 -0.88
C VAL A 49 13.06 7.48 -0.14
N VAL A 50 13.89 6.75 -0.88
CA VAL A 50 14.79 5.73 -0.34
C VAL A 50 16.21 6.26 -0.39
N HIS A 51 16.79 6.58 0.77
CA HIS A 51 18.15 7.14 0.86
C HIS A 51 18.40 8.35 -0.06
N GLY A 52 17.40 9.22 -0.20
CA GLY A 52 17.45 10.41 -1.06
C GLY A 52 17.05 10.19 -2.52
N VAL A 53 16.79 8.94 -2.92
CA VAL A 53 16.26 8.60 -4.24
C VAL A 53 14.74 8.68 -4.22
N ASP A 54 14.17 9.60 -4.99
CA ASP A 54 12.72 9.81 -5.07
C ASP A 54 12.07 8.86 -6.08
N LEU A 55 11.19 8.01 -5.57
CA LEU A 55 10.34 7.08 -6.31
C LEU A 55 8.85 7.36 -6.04
N SER A 56 8.51 8.58 -5.64
CA SER A 56 7.15 8.99 -5.32
C SER A 56 6.24 8.91 -6.55
N LEU A 57 4.98 8.56 -6.32
CA LEU A 57 3.96 8.42 -7.34
C LEU A 57 2.75 9.30 -7.01
N ARG A 58 2.55 10.36 -7.81
CA ARG A 58 1.45 11.34 -7.59
C ARG A 58 0.28 11.24 -8.55
N THR A 59 0.46 10.62 -9.71
CA THR A 59 -0.62 10.57 -10.71
C THR A 59 -0.60 9.20 -11.39
N PRO A 60 -1.74 8.48 -11.42
CA PRO A 60 -3.08 8.88 -10.98
C PRO A 60 -3.34 8.74 -9.46
N GLY A 61 -2.32 8.41 -8.65
CA GLY A 61 -2.51 7.95 -7.27
C GLY A 61 -3.02 6.50 -7.23
N LEU A 62 -2.90 5.86 -6.07
CA LEU A 62 -3.20 4.43 -5.91
C LEU A 62 -4.00 4.17 -4.64
N PRO A 63 -4.90 3.17 -4.63
CA PRO A 63 -5.49 2.67 -3.40
C PRO A 63 -4.40 2.28 -2.40
N VAL A 64 -4.46 2.83 -1.19
CA VAL A 64 -3.41 2.61 -0.17
C VAL A 64 -3.25 1.13 0.19
N VAL A 65 -4.33 0.36 0.14
CA VAL A 65 -4.31 -1.08 0.41
C VAL A 65 -3.63 -1.85 -0.72
N ASP A 66 -3.89 -1.48 -1.98
CA ASP A 66 -3.25 -2.09 -3.15
C ASP A 66 -1.73 -1.94 -3.09
N PHE A 67 -1.25 -0.73 -2.82
CA PHE A 67 0.19 -0.48 -2.68
C PHE A 67 0.82 -1.27 -1.53
N ALA A 68 0.16 -1.32 -0.37
CA ALA A 68 0.65 -2.09 0.78
C ALA A 68 0.73 -3.60 0.49
N LEU A 69 -0.26 -4.15 -0.22
CA LEU A 69 -0.27 -5.56 -0.60
C LEU A 69 0.71 -5.89 -1.72
N MET A 70 0.91 -4.96 -2.66
CA MET A 70 1.95 -5.08 -3.69
C MET A 70 3.34 -5.20 -3.04
N LEU A 71 3.66 -4.37 -2.05
CA LEU A 71 4.92 -4.46 -1.31
C LEU A 71 5.05 -5.78 -0.54
N GLU A 72 4.00 -6.23 0.15
CA GLU A 72 4.01 -7.50 0.87
C GLU A 72 4.18 -8.69 -0.07
N TYR A 73 3.53 -8.67 -1.24
CA TYR A 73 3.71 -9.68 -2.26
C TYR A 73 5.14 -9.70 -2.79
N ALA A 74 5.69 -8.54 -3.17
CA ALA A 74 7.07 -8.42 -3.63
C ALA A 74 8.07 -8.94 -2.59
N ARG A 75 7.88 -8.56 -1.32
CA ARG A 75 8.70 -9.02 -0.19
C ARG A 75 8.65 -10.54 -0.06
N ARG A 76 7.47 -11.16 -0.05
CA ARG A 76 7.35 -12.63 0.05
C ARG A 76 8.04 -13.34 -1.11
N GLU A 77 7.88 -12.86 -2.32
CA GLU A 77 8.49 -13.49 -3.50
C GLU A 77 10.02 -13.39 -3.49
N LEU A 78 10.58 -12.30 -2.96
CA LEU A 78 12.03 -12.13 -2.79
C LEU A 78 12.66 -12.99 -1.67
N GLU A 79 11.84 -13.69 -0.87
CA GLU A 79 12.35 -14.74 0.01
C GLU A 79 12.71 -16.00 -0.78
N ALA A 80 11.98 -16.27 -1.86
CA ALA A 80 12.16 -17.45 -2.70
C ALA A 80 12.96 -17.18 -3.98
N ARG A 81 13.01 -15.92 -4.45
CA ARG A 81 13.57 -15.52 -5.75
C ARG A 81 14.52 -14.33 -5.60
N SER A 82 15.44 -14.17 -6.55
CA SER A 82 16.38 -13.03 -6.58
C SER A 82 15.81 -11.77 -7.22
N GLY A 83 14.61 -11.83 -7.80
CA GLY A 83 13.98 -10.66 -8.38
C GLY A 83 12.52 -10.88 -8.77
N ILE A 84 11.78 -9.78 -8.83
CA ILE A 84 10.37 -9.73 -9.23
C ILE A 84 10.02 -8.36 -9.82
N ALA A 85 9.05 -8.36 -10.72
CA ALA A 85 8.35 -7.15 -11.14
C ALA A 85 6.87 -7.31 -10.77
N VAL A 86 6.32 -6.31 -10.08
CA VAL A 86 4.92 -6.31 -9.63
C VAL A 86 4.23 -5.06 -10.14
N GLU A 87 3.02 -5.25 -10.66
CA GLU A 87 2.13 -4.17 -11.08
C GLU A 87 1.11 -3.88 -9.98
N THR A 88 0.75 -2.61 -9.84
CA THR A 88 -0.40 -2.20 -9.02
C THR A 88 -1.70 -2.50 -9.75
N SER A 89 -2.79 -2.81 -9.05
CA SER A 89 -4.00 -3.34 -9.66
C SER A 89 -4.74 -2.37 -10.59
N VAL A 90 -4.50 -1.06 -10.44
CA VAL A 90 -5.24 0.00 -11.15
C VAL A 90 -4.40 0.78 -12.16
N THR A 91 -3.09 0.55 -12.22
CA THR A 91 -2.21 1.27 -13.14
C THR A 91 -1.18 0.34 -13.76
N SER A 92 -0.63 0.74 -14.90
CA SER A 92 0.51 0.06 -15.53
C SER A 92 1.85 0.42 -14.86
N HIS A 93 1.85 0.93 -13.62
CA HIS A 93 3.07 1.20 -12.88
C HIS A 93 3.66 -0.12 -12.36
N VAL A 94 4.90 -0.35 -12.74
CA VAL A 94 5.66 -1.55 -12.38
C VAL A 94 6.71 -1.17 -11.36
N PHE A 95 6.76 -1.92 -10.25
CA PHE A 95 7.84 -1.89 -9.28
C PHE A 95 8.69 -3.14 -9.49
N SER A 96 9.96 -2.95 -9.87
CA SER A 96 10.91 -4.04 -10.06
C SER A 96 11.91 -4.05 -8.92
N LEU A 97 11.93 -5.17 -8.19
CA LEU A 97 12.81 -5.40 -7.06
C LEU A 97 13.77 -6.55 -7.36
N SER A 98 15.04 -6.39 -7.00
CA SER A 98 16.03 -7.47 -7.06
C SER A 98 16.83 -7.54 -5.78
N ARG A 99 17.00 -8.74 -5.24
CA ARG A 99 17.73 -9.01 -4.02
C ARG A 99 19.13 -9.53 -4.35
N GLY A 100 20.13 -8.72 -4.03
CA GLY A 100 21.53 -9.11 -3.96
C GLY A 100 21.92 -9.68 -2.58
N PRO A 101 23.22 -9.91 -2.34
CA PRO A 101 23.71 -10.44 -1.07
C PRO A 101 23.47 -9.49 0.12
N GLU A 102 23.58 -8.18 -0.12
CA GLU A 102 23.53 -7.15 0.93
C GLU A 102 22.40 -6.14 0.73
N VAL A 103 22.02 -5.88 -0.52
CA VAL A 103 21.05 -4.84 -0.89
C VAL A 103 19.90 -5.40 -1.72
N VAL A 104 18.75 -4.75 -1.59
CA VAL A 104 17.62 -4.85 -2.49
C VAL A 104 17.62 -3.60 -3.36
N THR A 105 17.68 -3.80 -4.67
CA THR A 105 17.52 -2.73 -5.65
C THR A 105 16.04 -2.59 -5.98
N LEU A 106 15.52 -1.37 -5.94
CA LEU A 106 14.17 -1.00 -6.34
C LEU A 106 14.23 -0.03 -7.53
N THR A 107 13.49 -0.36 -8.58
CA THR A 107 13.31 0.46 -9.78
C THR A 107 11.84 0.52 -10.15
N THR A 108 11.48 1.49 -10.98
CA THR A 108 10.12 1.64 -11.48
C THR A 108 10.12 1.90 -12.98
N ASN A 109 9.01 1.65 -13.66
CA ASN A 109 8.88 1.98 -15.08
C ASN A 109 8.51 3.44 -15.36
N TYR A 110 8.24 4.25 -14.33
CA TYR A 110 7.83 5.65 -14.44
C TYR A 110 8.90 6.65 -13.96
N ALA A 111 9.88 6.20 -13.17
CA ALA A 111 11.05 6.98 -12.80
C ALA A 111 12.33 6.27 -13.27
N SER A 112 13.28 7.02 -13.83
CA SER A 112 14.60 6.50 -14.21
C SER A 112 15.55 6.26 -13.03
N ALA A 113 15.07 6.51 -11.81
CA ALA A 113 15.81 6.39 -10.57
C ALA A 113 15.96 4.94 -10.13
N VAL A 114 17.10 4.64 -9.50
CA VAL A 114 17.42 3.35 -8.89
C VAL A 114 17.64 3.59 -7.41
N ALA A 115 16.80 2.98 -6.57
CA ALA A 115 16.96 3.01 -5.13
C ALA A 115 17.59 1.71 -4.65
N GLU A 116 18.42 1.81 -3.62
CA GLU A 116 18.97 0.66 -2.92
C GLU A 116 18.54 0.72 -1.46
N SER A 117 18.06 -0.39 -0.92
CA SER A 117 17.73 -0.53 0.49
C SER A 117 18.26 -1.85 1.02
N THR A 118 18.36 -1.99 2.34
CA THR A 118 18.60 -3.32 2.93
C THR A 118 17.33 -4.18 2.90
N TRP A 119 17.48 -5.49 3.14
CA TRP A 119 16.35 -6.38 3.32
C TRP A 119 15.45 -5.97 4.51
N ASP A 120 16.08 -5.56 5.61
CA ASP A 120 15.36 -5.08 6.78
C ASP A 120 14.59 -3.78 6.50
N GLU A 121 15.17 -2.85 5.75
CA GLU A 121 14.48 -1.63 5.34
C GLU A 121 13.25 -1.93 4.46
N LEU A 122 13.33 -2.88 3.53
CA LEU A 122 12.16 -3.31 2.74
C LEU A 122 11.06 -3.91 3.63
N ARG A 123 11.43 -4.73 4.62
CA ARG A 123 10.49 -5.30 5.59
C ARG A 123 9.80 -4.20 6.40
N HIS A 124 10.56 -3.26 6.94
CA HIS A 124 10.01 -2.13 7.70
C HIS A 124 9.11 -1.24 6.83
N LEU A 125 9.49 -0.98 5.57
CA LEU A 125 8.65 -0.23 4.62
C LEU A 125 7.31 -0.95 4.39
N THR A 126 7.34 -2.28 4.24
CA THR A 126 6.14 -3.09 4.03
C THR A 126 5.20 -3.02 5.25
N ASP A 127 5.74 -3.21 6.46
CA ASP A 127 4.96 -3.13 7.70
C ASP A 127 4.41 -1.71 7.92
N ARG A 128 5.21 -0.68 7.61
CA ARG A 128 4.79 0.73 7.66
C ARG A 128 3.66 1.01 6.67
N ALA A 129 3.77 0.56 5.42
CA ALA A 129 2.73 0.76 4.41
C ALA A 129 1.39 0.15 4.83
N LYS A 130 1.40 -1.09 5.36
CA LYS A 130 0.18 -1.73 5.86
C LYS A 130 -0.44 -0.98 7.04
N SER A 131 0.38 -0.69 8.06
CA SER A 131 -0.09 0.02 9.26
C SER A 131 -0.58 1.43 8.95
N GLU A 132 0.07 2.15 8.03
CA GLU A 132 -0.33 3.49 7.61
C GLU A 132 -1.63 3.47 6.80
N ALA A 133 -1.80 2.51 5.88
CA ALA A 133 -3.06 2.30 5.15
C ALA A 133 -4.22 2.04 6.12
N PHE A 134 -4.04 1.10 7.05
CA PHE A 134 -5.06 0.79 8.06
C PHE A 134 -5.37 2.01 8.95
N ARG A 135 -4.34 2.71 9.42
CA ARG A 135 -4.51 3.92 10.25
C ARG A 135 -5.28 5.01 9.51
N LEU A 136 -4.93 5.31 8.26
CA LEU A 136 -5.60 6.35 7.49
C LEU A 136 -7.06 6.03 7.25
N ILE A 137 -7.36 4.81 6.78
CA ILE A 137 -8.73 4.36 6.53
C ILE A 137 -9.57 4.44 7.80
N THR A 138 -9.07 3.90 8.92
CA THR A 138 -9.82 3.87 10.19
C THR A 138 -9.83 5.20 10.94
N THR A 139 -9.03 6.18 10.50
CA THR A 139 -9.13 7.58 10.97
C THR A 139 -10.22 8.30 10.22
N ALA A 140 -10.33 8.10 8.91
CA ALA A 140 -11.39 8.68 8.09
C ALA A 140 -12.76 8.04 8.39
N HIS A 141 -12.79 6.71 8.56
CA HIS A 141 -13.98 5.89 8.80
C HIS A 141 -13.76 4.94 9.97
N PRO A 142 -13.98 5.40 11.22
CA PRO A 142 -13.76 4.59 12.42
C PRO A 142 -14.50 3.24 12.43
N GLU A 143 -15.65 3.15 11.77
CA GLU A 143 -16.46 1.94 11.62
C GLU A 143 -15.74 0.83 10.83
N LEU A 144 -14.78 1.17 9.95
CA LEU A 144 -14.01 0.20 9.20
C LEU A 144 -12.95 -0.51 10.05
N ARG A 145 -12.74 -0.11 11.31
CA ARG A 145 -11.78 -0.76 12.22
C ARG A 145 -12.08 -2.23 12.43
N ASP A 146 -13.36 -2.59 12.51
CA ASP A 146 -13.81 -3.96 12.76
C ASP A 146 -14.11 -4.73 11.47
N HIS A 147 -13.86 -4.12 10.31
CA HIS A 147 -14.07 -4.77 9.02
C HIS A 147 -13.12 -5.97 8.86
N ALA A 148 -13.66 -7.19 8.89
CA ALA A 148 -12.90 -8.44 8.98
C ALA A 148 -11.77 -8.52 7.96
N TRP A 149 -12.08 -8.34 6.67
CA TRP A 149 -11.09 -8.41 5.60
C TRP A 149 -9.98 -7.37 5.75
N LEU A 150 -10.31 -6.12 6.06
CA LEU A 150 -9.34 -5.03 6.20
C LEU A 150 -8.40 -5.29 7.38
N ARG A 151 -8.98 -5.68 8.52
CA ARG A 151 -8.24 -6.01 9.75
C ARG A 151 -7.30 -7.18 9.55
N GLU A 152 -7.73 -8.25 8.90
CA GLU A 152 -6.89 -9.44 8.64
C GLU A 152 -5.80 -9.18 7.61
N THR A 153 -6.07 -8.30 6.64
CA THR A 153 -5.20 -8.10 5.47
C THR A 153 -4.13 -7.05 5.72
N VAL A 154 -4.51 -5.88 6.25
CA VAL A 154 -3.60 -4.75 6.51
C VAL A 154 -3.57 -4.30 7.96
N GLY A 155 -4.54 -4.71 8.78
CA GLY A 155 -4.48 -4.50 10.22
C GLY A 155 -3.28 -5.22 10.82
N THR A 156 -2.47 -4.50 11.58
CA THR A 156 -1.47 -5.12 12.45
C THR A 156 -2.21 -5.71 13.64
N GLU A 157 -2.19 -7.02 13.82
CA GLU A 157 -2.33 -7.57 15.17
C GLU A 157 -1.24 -6.90 16.02
N ALA A 158 -1.63 -6.01 16.93
CA ALA A 158 -0.73 -5.69 18.02
C ALA A 158 -0.41 -7.03 18.70
N PRO A 159 0.87 -7.37 18.98
CA PRO A 159 1.13 -8.50 19.85
C PRO A 159 0.36 -8.26 21.15
N PRO A 160 -0.30 -9.28 21.72
CA PRO A 160 -1.00 -9.10 22.99
C PRO A 160 0.03 -8.56 23.99
N THR A 161 -0.21 -7.36 24.49
CA THR A 161 0.50 -6.84 25.65
C THR A 161 0.33 -7.85 26.77
N ALA A 162 1.41 -8.55 27.10
CA ALA A 162 1.53 -9.42 28.25
C ALA A 162 1.46 -8.62 29.55
#